data_AF-A0A815HB63-F1
#
_entry.id   AF-A0A815HB63-F1
#
_cell.length_a   1.000
_cell.length_b   1.000
_cell.length_c   1.000
_cell.angle_alpha   90.00
_cell.angle_beta   90.00
_cell.angle_gamma   90.00
#
_symmetry.space_group_name_H-M   'P 1'
#
loop_
_entity.id
_entity.type
_entity.pdbx_description
1 polymer ?
#
loop_
_entity_poly.entity_id
_entity_poly.type
_entity_poly.pdbx_seq_one_letter_code
_entity_poly.pdbx_strand_id
1 'polypeptide(L)'
;MSTVYYTLSNEIFRNFLFYAVASLLKMMIMSLLTARQRFRKNAFANPEDVVTSKIKNLVPTTTDPDVERVRRNHLNDIENIIPFLLIGFCYIPCNPDPNIALWHFRLFFLSRVLHTFAYQIPLAQPSRAITFFIGLITTVSMAIQVLIRVY
;
A
#
# COMPACT_ATOMS: atom_id res chain seq x y z
N MET A 1 -11.50 -11.68 -33.49
CA MET A 1 -11.92 -11.77 -32.08
C MET A 1 -11.40 -10.53 -31.37
N SER A 2 -12.28 -9.69 -30.83
CA SER A 2 -11.88 -8.57 -29.97
C SER A 2 -11.20 -9.12 -28.71
N THR A 3 -9.93 -8.79 -28.51
CA THR A 3 -9.17 -9.21 -27.33
C THR A 3 -9.78 -8.54 -26.10
N VAL A 4 -10.50 -9.30 -25.28
CA VAL A 4 -11.03 -8.80 -24.01
C VAL A 4 -9.87 -8.84 -23.02
N TYR A 5 -9.37 -7.68 -22.61
CA TYR A 5 -8.25 -7.58 -21.68
C TYR A 5 -8.67 -7.72 -20.21
N TYR A 6 -9.81 -7.14 -19.86
CA TYR A 6 -10.35 -7.12 -18.49
C TYR A 6 -11.31 -8.29 -18.25
N THR A 7 -10.77 -9.50 -18.30
CA THR A 7 -11.51 -10.75 -18.07
C THR A 7 -10.67 -11.71 -17.25
N LEU A 8 -11.31 -12.52 -16.41
CA LEU A 8 -10.61 -13.53 -15.59
C LEU A 8 -9.93 -14.63 -16.43
N SER A 9 -10.29 -14.76 -17.70
CA SER A 9 -9.59 -15.64 -18.64
C SER A 9 -8.22 -15.08 -19.07
N ASN A 10 -7.99 -13.77 -18.91
CA ASN A 10 -6.68 -13.17 -19.14
C ASN A 10 -5.83 -13.35 -17.88
N GLU A 11 -4.73 -14.10 -18.03
CA GLU A 11 -3.82 -14.42 -16.93
C GLU A 11 -3.23 -13.16 -16.27
N ILE A 12 -2.88 -12.14 -17.07
CA ILE A 12 -2.28 -10.89 -16.58
C ILE A 12 -3.28 -10.15 -15.70
N PHE A 13 -4.54 -10.04 -16.16
CA PHE A 13 -5.60 -9.38 -15.41
C PHE A 13 -5.90 -10.13 -14.11
N ARG A 14 -6.00 -11.46 -14.15
CA ARG A 14 -6.23 -12.29 -12.96
C ARG A 14 -5.11 -12.13 -11.92
N ASN A 15 -3.85 -12.14 -12.37
CA ASN A 15 -2.69 -11.95 -11.51
C ASN A 15 -2.68 -10.53 -10.92
N PHE A 16 -2.91 -9.51 -11.74
CA PHE A 16 -3.04 -8.13 -11.29
C PHE A 16 -4.13 -8.00 -10.21
N LEU A 17 -5.33 -8.53 -10.48
CA LEU A 17 -6.47 -8.44 -9.57
C LEU A 17 -6.15 -9.03 -8.19
N PHE A 18 -5.47 -10.18 -8.15
CA PHE A 18 -5.05 -10.80 -6.89
C PHE A 18 -4.13 -9.88 -6.08
N TYR A 19 -3.05 -9.37 -6.69
CA TYR A 19 -2.09 -8.50 -5.99
C TYR A 19 -2.65 -7.11 -5.69
N ALA A 20 -3.55 -6.60 -6.53
CA ALA A 20 -4.29 -5.36 -6.31
C ALA A 20 -5.17 -5.47 -5.06
N VAL A 21 -6.01 -6.50 -4.99
CA VAL A 21 -6.89 -6.74 -3.82
C VAL A 21 -6.04 -7.04 -2.58
N ALA A 22 -4.98 -7.84 -2.68
CA ALA A 22 -4.10 -8.12 -1.56
C ALA A 22 -3.43 -6.83 -1.01
N SER A 23 -2.99 -5.93 -1.90
CA SER A 23 -2.42 -4.63 -1.51
C SER A 23 -3.46 -3.74 -0.82
N LEU A 24 -4.68 -3.69 -1.36
CA LEU A 24 -5.80 -2.95 -0.75
C LEU A 24 -6.18 -3.50 0.62
N LEU A 25 -6.29 -4.82 0.76
CA LEU A 25 -6.56 -5.47 2.05
C LEU A 25 -5.47 -5.12 3.08
N LYS A 26 -4.20 -5.15 2.67
CA LYS A 26 -3.09 -4.74 3.53
C LYS A 26 -3.22 -3.27 3.97
N MET A 27 -3.61 -2.36 3.06
CA MET A 27 -3.87 -0.96 3.39
C MET A 27 -5.05 -0.80 4.36
N MET A 28 -6.11 -1.62 4.23
CA MET A 28 -7.22 -1.65 5.18
C MET A 28 -6.77 -2.17 6.56
N ILE A 29 -5.90 -3.17 6.63
CA ILE A 29 -5.33 -3.65 7.90
C ILE A 29 -4.55 -2.53 8.60
N MET A 30 -3.88 -1.64 7.85
CA MET A 30 -3.17 -0.50 8.43
C MET A 30 -4.09 0.51 9.13
N SER A 31 -5.35 0.70 8.69
CA SER A 31 -6.31 1.56 9.41
C SER A 31 -6.70 0.92 10.74
N LEU A 32 -6.97 -0.38 10.75
CA LEU A 32 -7.28 -1.14 11.97
C LEU A 32 -6.11 -1.14 12.96
N LEU A 33 -4.86 -1.25 12.49
CA LEU A 33 -3.67 -1.14 13.33
C LEU A 33 -3.53 0.25 13.95
N THR A 34 -3.90 1.30 13.21
CA THR A 34 -3.88 2.68 13.73
C THR A 34 -4.90 2.82 14.86
N ALA A 35 -6.14 2.34 14.65
CA ALA A 35 -7.17 2.33 15.69
C ALA A 35 -6.72 1.55 16.93
N ARG A 36 -6.20 0.33 16.75
CA ARG A 36 -5.67 -0.50 17.84
C ARG A 36 -4.56 0.23 18.62
N GLN A 37 -3.65 0.91 17.94
CA GLN A 37 -2.58 1.65 18.61
C GLN A 37 -3.12 2.85 19.41
N ARG A 38 -4.12 3.56 18.89
CA ARG A 38 -4.81 4.64 19.62
C ARG A 38 -5.46 4.12 20.91
N PHE A 39 -6.20 3.01 20.83
CA PHE A 39 -6.79 2.38 22.02
C PHE A 39 -5.74 1.88 23.00
N ARG A 40 -4.65 1.27 22.52
CA ARG A 40 -3.57 0.77 23.39
C ARG A 40 -2.83 1.89 24.13
N LYS A 41 -2.67 3.05 23.50
CA LYS A 41 -1.95 4.21 24.04
C LYS A 41 -2.86 5.24 24.70
N ASN A 42 -4.17 5.05 24.65
CA ASN A 42 -5.17 6.05 25.01
C ASN A 42 -4.94 7.40 24.31
N ALA A 43 -4.42 7.36 23.08
CA ALA A 43 -4.06 8.53 22.29
C ALA A 43 -5.15 8.81 21.24
N PHE A 44 -6.27 9.38 21.70
CA PHE A 44 -7.39 9.75 20.85
C PHE A 44 -7.20 11.15 20.28
N ALA A 45 -7.48 11.31 18.98
CA ALA A 45 -7.33 12.60 18.30
C ALA A 45 -8.47 13.55 18.64
N ASN A 46 -9.68 13.02 18.81
CA ASN A 46 -10.87 13.83 18.96
C ASN A 46 -11.37 13.84 20.42
N PRO A 47 -11.95 14.96 20.89
CA PRO A 47 -12.44 15.10 22.27
C PRO A 47 -13.60 14.16 22.62
N GLU A 48 -14.46 13.81 21.67
CA GLU A 48 -15.58 12.88 21.90
C GLU A 48 -15.10 11.46 22.25
N ASP A 49 -14.01 11.01 21.64
CA ASP A 49 -13.41 9.70 21.90
C ASP A 49 -12.77 9.65 23.29
N VAL A 50 -12.19 10.78 23.72
CA VAL A 50 -11.60 10.96 25.05
C VAL A 50 -12.68 10.86 26.13
N VAL A 51 -13.80 11.56 25.95
CA VAL A 51 -14.95 11.50 26.89
C VAL A 51 -15.52 10.08 26.96
N THR A 52 -15.64 9.41 25.82
CA THR A 52 -16.15 8.03 25.72
C THR A 52 -15.23 7.01 26.41
N SER A 53 -13.92 7.24 26.41
CA SER A 53 -12.93 6.37 27.06
C SER A 53 -13.07 6.29 28.59
N LYS A 54 -13.77 7.25 29.23
CA LYS A 54 -13.95 7.38 30.69
C LYS A 54 -12.64 7.47 31.50
N ILE A 55 -11.51 7.73 30.83
CA ILE A 55 -10.21 7.89 31.50
C ILE A 55 -10.11 9.32 32.05
N LYS A 56 -9.88 9.44 33.36
CA LYS A 56 -9.73 10.75 34.01
C LYS A 56 -8.47 11.47 33.50
N ASN A 57 -8.60 12.77 33.25
CA ASN A 57 -7.52 13.68 32.84
C ASN A 57 -6.85 13.33 31.49
N LEU A 58 -7.51 12.54 30.64
CA LEU A 58 -7.02 12.27 29.30
C LEU A 58 -7.27 13.51 28.42
N VAL A 59 -6.23 13.97 27.72
CA VAL A 59 -6.30 15.13 26.81
C VAL A 59 -6.22 14.62 25.37
N PRO A 60 -7.02 15.16 24.43
CA PRO A 60 -6.91 14.83 23.01
C PRO A 60 -5.47 15.00 22.53
N THR A 61 -4.91 13.94 21.97
CA THR A 61 -3.50 13.88 21.58
C THR A 61 -3.39 13.31 20.17
N THR A 62 -2.91 14.13 19.25
CA THR A 62 -2.60 13.74 17.87
C THR A 62 -1.15 13.33 17.68
N THR A 63 -0.28 13.62 18.66
CA THR A 63 1.18 13.58 18.51
C THR A 63 1.85 12.33 19.10
N ASP A 64 1.08 11.31 19.50
CA ASP A 64 1.67 10.07 20.03
C ASP A 64 2.62 9.45 18.98
N PRO A 65 3.91 9.25 19.31
CA PRO A 65 4.92 8.86 18.33
C PRO A 65 4.67 7.48 17.72
N ASP A 66 4.03 6.56 18.46
CA ASP A 66 3.72 5.23 17.96
C ASP A 66 2.49 5.27 17.05
N VAL A 67 1.45 6.05 17.37
CA VAL A 67 0.29 6.26 16.50
C VAL A 67 0.72 6.95 15.20
N GLU A 68 1.51 8.01 15.28
CA GLU A 68 2.02 8.73 14.11
C GLU A 68 2.99 7.89 13.27
N ARG A 69 3.65 6.90 13.87
CA ARG A 69 4.43 5.89 13.11
C ARG A 69 3.51 5.04 12.23
N VAL A 70 2.42 4.52 12.78
CA VAL A 70 1.46 3.72 11.98
C VAL A 70 0.80 4.58 10.89
N ARG A 71 0.43 5.82 11.21
CA ARG A 71 -0.17 6.75 10.24
C ARG A 71 0.75 7.09 9.08
N ARG A 72 2.03 7.36 9.34
CA ARG A 72 3.01 7.64 8.28
C ARG A 72 3.21 6.42 7.36
N ASN A 73 3.20 5.20 7.89
CA ASN A 73 3.23 4.00 7.05
C ASN A 73 1.95 3.85 6.23
N HIS A 74 0.78 4.13 6.81
CA HIS A 74 -0.50 4.11 6.09
C HIS A 74 -0.50 5.15 4.95
N LEU A 75 -0.03 6.38 5.22
CA LEU A 75 0.06 7.41 4.19
C LEU A 75 0.98 7.00 3.04
N ASN A 76 2.13 6.40 3.36
CA ASN A 76 3.02 5.85 2.33
C ASN A 76 2.35 4.75 1.50
N ASP A 77 1.53 3.91 2.12
CA ASP A 77 0.73 2.91 1.40
C ASP A 77 -0.26 3.56 0.44
N ILE A 78 -0.97 4.61 0.86
CA ILE A 78 -1.88 5.39 -0.01
C ILE A 78 -1.10 5.96 -1.21
N GLU A 79 0.04 6.61 -0.94
CA GLU A 79 0.87 7.26 -1.97
C GLU A 79 1.46 6.27 -2.98
N ASN A 80 1.58 4.98 -2.67
CA ASN A 80 2.19 3.99 -3.57
C ASN A 80 1.18 2.99 -4.16
N ILE A 81 0.22 2.52 -3.37
CA ILE A 81 -0.78 1.54 -3.81
C ILE A 81 -1.75 2.19 -4.80
N ILE A 82 -2.17 3.44 -4.58
CA ILE A 82 -3.09 4.10 -5.51
C ILE A 82 -2.45 4.24 -6.91
N PRO A 83 -1.23 4.80 -7.07
CA PRO A 83 -0.56 4.82 -8.38
C PRO A 83 -0.37 3.43 -8.98
N PHE A 84 0.02 2.43 -8.19
CA PHE A 84 0.17 1.06 -8.68
C PHE A 84 -1.13 0.49 -9.26
N LEU A 85 -2.26 0.71 -8.60
CA LEU A 85 -3.56 0.24 -9.08
C LEU A 85 -3.95 0.91 -10.40
N LEU A 86 -3.77 2.23 -10.49
CA LEU A 86 -4.11 2.99 -11.69
C LEU A 86 -3.19 2.64 -12.87
N ILE A 87 -1.88 2.62 -12.65
CA ILE A 87 -0.89 2.28 -13.68
C ILE A 87 -1.03 0.81 -14.08
N GLY A 88 -1.21 -0.10 -13.13
CA GLY A 88 -1.41 -1.52 -13.40
C GLY A 88 -2.66 -1.77 -14.24
N PHE A 89 -3.75 -1.03 -14.00
CA PHE A 89 -4.96 -1.10 -14.82
C PHE A 89 -4.71 -0.64 -16.27
N CYS A 90 -3.92 0.42 -16.46
CA CYS A 90 -3.50 0.89 -17.79
C CYS A 90 -2.48 -0.04 -18.46
N TYR A 91 -1.70 -0.81 -17.69
CA TYR A 91 -0.65 -1.69 -18.18
C TYR A 91 -1.19 -3.02 -18.77
N ILE A 92 -2.32 -3.52 -18.27
CA ILE A 92 -2.96 -4.74 -18.77
C ILE A 92 -3.27 -4.71 -20.29
N PRO A 93 -3.93 -3.67 -20.85
CA PRO A 93 -4.22 -3.62 -22.29
C PRO A 93 -2.97 -3.47 -23.17
N CYS A 94 -1.81 -3.11 -22.62
CA CYS A 94 -0.54 -3.08 -23.35
C CYS A 94 -0.07 -4.48 -23.78
N ASN A 95 -0.72 -5.54 -23.27
CA ASN A 95 -0.41 -6.96 -23.50
C ASN A 95 1.07 -7.28 -23.25
N PRO A 96 1.59 -6.99 -22.04
CA PRO A 96 2.97 -7.30 -21.69
C PRO A 96 3.18 -8.81 -21.59
N ASP A 97 4.45 -9.23 -21.54
CA ASP A 97 4.77 -10.63 -21.25
C ASP A 97 4.18 -11.05 -19.88
N PRO A 98 3.44 -12.17 -19.79
CA PRO A 98 2.78 -12.60 -18.55
C PRO A 98 3.74 -12.83 -17.38
N ASN A 99 4.93 -13.36 -17.63
CA ASN A 99 5.93 -13.60 -16.59
C ASN A 99 6.49 -12.27 -16.08
N ILE A 100 6.79 -11.34 -16.99
CA ILE A 100 7.28 -10.01 -16.62
C ILE A 100 6.23 -9.28 -15.80
N ALA A 101 4.97 -9.26 -16.24
CA ALA A 101 3.88 -8.61 -15.51
C ALA A 101 3.66 -9.23 -14.11
N LEU A 102 3.68 -10.56 -14.02
CA LEU A 102 3.57 -11.27 -12.74
C LEU A 102 4.68 -10.87 -11.77
N TRP A 103 5.92 -10.75 -12.24
CA TRP A 103 7.03 -10.29 -11.39
C TRP A 103 6.89 -8.83 -10.95
N HIS A 104 6.39 -7.93 -11.79
CA HIS A 104 6.09 -6.56 -11.38
C HIS A 104 5.09 -6.52 -10.22
N PHE A 105 3.99 -7.27 -10.33
CA PHE A 105 2.96 -7.31 -9.28
C PHE A 105 3.48 -7.95 -7.98
N ARG A 106 4.25 -9.04 -8.09
CA ARG A 106 4.89 -9.70 -6.95
C ARG A 106 5.88 -8.79 -6.24
N LEU A 107 6.80 -8.19 -6.99
CA LEU A 107 7.83 -7.31 -6.43
C LEU A 107 7.21 -6.10 -5.75
N PHE A 108 6.20 -5.49 -6.37
CA PHE A 108 5.46 -4.39 -5.75
C PHE A 108 4.83 -4.84 -4.43
N PHE A 109 4.02 -5.90 -4.43
CA PHE A 109 3.33 -6.35 -3.22
C PHE A 109 4.32 -6.73 -2.10
N LEU A 110 5.35 -7.52 -2.41
CA LEU A 110 6.37 -7.92 -1.45
C LEU A 110 7.13 -6.71 -0.90
N SER A 111 7.49 -5.75 -1.76
CA SER A 111 8.08 -4.48 -1.33
C SER A 111 7.20 -3.76 -0.31
N ARG A 112 5.88 -3.67 -0.53
CA ARG A 112 4.94 -2.98 0.37
C ARG A 112 4.76 -3.71 1.69
N VAL A 113 4.75 -5.05 1.67
CA VAL A 113 4.70 -5.87 2.88
C VAL A 113 5.98 -5.67 3.71
N LEU A 114 7.15 -5.81 3.07
CA LEU A 114 8.44 -5.63 3.73
C LEU A 114 8.65 -4.21 4.24
N HIS A 115 8.21 -3.19 3.49
CA HIS A 115 8.26 -1.79 3.93
C HIS A 115 7.47 -1.58 5.22
N THR A 116 6.31 -2.22 5.35
CA THR A 116 5.49 -2.14 6.58
C THR A 116 6.16 -2.79 7.77
N PHE A 117 6.76 -3.96 7.59
CA PHE A 117 7.55 -4.59 8.65
C PHE A 117 8.77 -3.72 9.03
N ALA A 118 9.48 -3.17 8.04
CA ALA A 118 10.61 -2.27 8.25
C ALA A 118 10.22 -0.93 8.92
N TYR A 119 8.96 -0.51 8.79
CA TYR A 119 8.46 0.70 9.43
C TYR A 119 8.08 0.49 10.89
N GLN A 120 7.40 -0.64 11.18
CA GLN A 120 6.87 -0.94 12.51
C GLN A 120 7.88 -1.58 13.44
N ILE A 121 8.75 -2.43 12.91
CA ILE A 121 9.91 -2.91 13.64
C ILE A 121 10.97 -1.81 13.52
N PRO A 122 11.65 -1.40 14.60
CA PRO A 122 12.70 -0.38 14.56
C PRO A 122 13.98 -0.93 13.88
N LEU A 123 13.84 -1.37 12.64
CA LEU A 123 14.94 -1.77 11.78
C LEU A 123 15.76 -0.53 11.42
N ALA A 124 17.08 -0.69 11.46
CA ALA A 124 18.01 0.33 11.04
C ALA A 124 17.74 0.72 9.58
N GLN A 125 17.91 2.01 9.28
CA GLN A 125 18.14 2.43 7.90
C GLN A 125 19.34 1.63 7.37
N PRO A 126 19.33 1.12 6.12
CA PRO A 126 18.58 1.59 4.94
C PRO A 126 17.39 0.72 4.51
N SER A 127 16.95 -0.24 5.33
CA SER A 127 15.91 -1.23 4.98
C SER A 127 14.60 -0.62 4.42
N ARG A 128 14.13 0.47 5.03
CA ARG A 128 12.93 1.22 4.58
C ARG A 128 13.13 1.88 3.21
N ALA A 129 14.28 2.50 2.98
CA ALA A 129 14.56 3.18 1.73
C ALA A 129 14.66 2.16 0.58
N ILE A 130 15.37 1.05 0.78
CA ILE A 130 15.52 0.00 -0.23
C ILE A 130 14.16 -0.57 -0.62
N THR A 131 13.35 -0.95 0.37
CA THR A 131 12.01 -1.48 0.12
C THR A 131 11.10 -0.45 -0.57
N PHE A 132 11.20 0.84 -0.22
CA PHE A 132 10.52 1.92 -0.93
C PHE A 132 10.92 2.01 -2.41
N PHE A 133 12.22 2.09 -2.70
CA PHE A 133 12.71 2.22 -4.08
C PHE A 133 12.33 1.03 -4.96
N ILE A 134 12.32 -0.20 -4.43
CA ILE A 134 11.86 -1.38 -5.19
C ILE A 134 10.39 -1.21 -5.65
N GLY A 135 9.51 -0.73 -4.76
CA GLY A 135 8.10 -0.49 -5.08
C GLY A 135 7.91 0.68 -6.06
N LEU A 136 8.72 1.73 -5.91
CA LEU A 136 8.71 2.87 -6.82
C LEU A 136 9.17 2.49 -8.23
N ILE A 137 10.31 1.81 -8.35
CA ILE A 137 10.90 1.39 -9.62
C ILE A 137 9.95 0.46 -10.39
N THR A 138 9.31 -0.48 -9.70
CA THR A 138 8.32 -1.37 -10.34
C THR A 138 7.13 -0.59 -10.90
N THR A 139 6.61 0.39 -10.17
CA THR A 139 5.51 1.24 -10.62
C THR A 139 5.90 2.14 -11.78
N VAL A 140 7.09 2.76 -11.70
CA VAL A 140 7.65 3.62 -12.76
C VAL A 140 7.94 2.82 -14.02
N SER A 141 8.46 1.60 -13.91
CA SER A 141 8.72 0.72 -15.05
C SER A 141 7.44 0.42 -15.82
N MET A 142 6.35 0.06 -15.13
CA MET A 142 5.05 -0.13 -15.77
C MET A 142 4.54 1.15 -16.42
N ALA A 143 4.68 2.30 -15.76
CA ALA A 143 4.24 3.59 -16.31
C ALA A 143 4.98 3.94 -17.61
N ILE A 144 6.30 3.74 -17.65
CA ILE A 144 7.12 3.97 -18.85
C ILE A 144 6.67 3.05 -19.98
N GLN A 145 6.43 1.76 -19.70
CA GLN A 145 5.96 0.82 -20.71
C GLN A 145 4.58 1.19 -21.27
N VAL A 146 3.67 1.67 -20.40
CA VAL A 146 2.38 2.21 -20.84
C VAL A 146 2.58 3.40 -21.78
N LEU A 147 3.43 4.36 -21.40
CA LEU A 147 3.70 5.54 -22.22
C LEU A 147 4.30 5.17 -23.58
N ILE A 148 5.29 4.28 -23.62
CA ILE A 148 5.91 3.77 -24.86
C ILE A 148 4.92 2.99 -25.73
N ARG A 149 3.88 2.39 -25.14
CA ARG A 149 2.89 1.63 -25.92
C ARG A 149 1.81 2.54 -26.52
N VAL A 150 1.53 3.66 -25.87
CA VAL A 150 0.51 4.63 -26.29
C VAL A 150 1.00 5.54 -27.41
N TYR A 151 2.29 5.88 -27.42
CA TYR A 151 2.95 6.69 -28.46
C TYR A 151 3.81 5.83 -29.38
#